data_AF-M6GEF1-F1
#
_entry.id   AF-M6GEF1-F1
#
_cell.length_a   1.000
_cell.length_b   1.000
_cell.length_c   1.000
_cell.angle_alpha   90.00
_cell.angle_beta   90.00
_cell.angle_gamma   90.00
#
_symmetry.space_group_name_H-M   'P 1'
#
loop_
_entity.id
_entity.type
_entity.pdbx_description
1 polymer ?
#
loop_
_entity_poly.entity_id
_entity_poly.type
_entity_poly.pdbx_seq_one_letter_code
_entity_poly.pdbx_strand_id
1 'polypeptide(L)'
;MAGFSHQRENQNIFYIGRVFRESTKGSVARKEILQIGAESIGVSGKENTFKILEELDEIISLLPLENKLTLVLGNVNLFQSIVQEFELKQNEIEILSKLLYQKT
;
A
#
# COMPACT_ATOMS: atom_id res chain seq x y z
N MET A 1 19.92 -12.98 27.79
CA MET A 1 20.60 -11.86 27.12
C MET A 1 21.11 -12.33 25.77
N ALA A 2 20.34 -12.07 24.71
CA ALA A 2 20.79 -12.08 23.31
C ALA A 2 20.23 -10.78 22.74
N GLY A 3 20.96 -9.68 23.02
CA GLY A 3 20.48 -8.33 22.84
C GLY A 3 20.65 -7.85 21.41
N PHE A 4 19.55 -7.39 20.81
CA PHE A 4 19.47 -6.14 20.05
C PHE A 4 20.68 -5.75 19.17
N SER A 5 21.14 -6.62 18.27
CA SER A 5 22.16 -6.26 17.27
C SER A 5 21.62 -6.03 15.84
N HIS A 6 20.30 -6.08 15.61
CA HIS A 6 19.69 -5.86 14.29
C HIS A 6 19.16 -4.43 14.07
N GLN A 7 19.72 -3.42 14.76
CA GLN A 7 19.40 -2.04 14.43
C GLN A 7 20.21 -1.61 13.19
N ARG A 8 19.50 -1.40 12.07
CA ARG A 8 19.92 -0.77 10.79
C ARG A 8 20.36 -1.67 9.62
N GLU A 9 19.72 -2.81 9.41
CA GLU A 9 19.80 -3.44 8.08
C GLU A 9 18.50 -3.22 7.32
N ASN A 10 18.64 -2.76 6.09
CA ASN A 10 17.56 -2.70 5.13
C ASN A 10 17.08 -4.13 4.89
N GLN A 11 15.82 -4.42 5.21
CA GLN A 11 15.26 -5.76 5.08
C GLN A 11 14.27 -5.78 3.93
N ASN A 12 14.54 -6.60 2.93
CA ASN A 12 13.57 -6.95 1.90
C ASN A 12 12.93 -8.28 2.28
N ILE A 13 11.62 -8.26 2.51
CA ILE A 13 10.83 -9.42 2.94
C ILE A 13 9.90 -9.80 1.79
N PHE A 14 9.89 -11.08 1.42
CA PHE A 14 8.99 -11.64 0.42
C PHE A 14 8.13 -12.72 1.05
N TYR A 15 6.84 -12.76 0.72
CA TYR A 15 5.92 -13.73 1.30
C TYR A 15 4.83 -14.17 0.34
N ILE A 16 4.35 -15.39 0.58
CA ILE A 16 3.15 -15.96 -0.04
C ILE A 16 2.30 -16.53 1.09
N GLY A 17 1.04 -16.12 1.18
CA GLY A 17 0.16 -16.54 2.28
C GLY A 17 -1.32 -16.39 1.98
N ARG A 18 -2.15 -17.19 2.64
CA ARG A 18 -3.62 -17.08 2.56
C ARG A 18 -4.09 -15.99 3.52
N VAL A 19 -4.78 -14.99 2.99
CA VAL A 19 -5.40 -13.90 3.75
C VAL A 19 -6.89 -14.15 3.86
N PHE A 20 -7.41 -14.08 5.08
CA PHE A 20 -8.81 -14.30 5.40
C PHE A 20 -9.50 -12.98 5.73
N ARG A 21 -10.70 -12.77 5.21
CA ARG A 21 -11.50 -11.56 5.46
C ARG A 21 -12.86 -11.91 6.06
N GLU A 22 -13.30 -11.07 7.00
CA GLU A 22 -14.62 -11.19 7.62
C GLU A 22 -15.72 -10.85 6.59
N SER A 23 -16.84 -11.60 6.61
CA SER A 23 -17.95 -11.36 5.70
C SER A 23 -18.91 -10.30 6.25
N THR A 24 -19.09 -9.20 5.53
CA THR A 24 -20.26 -8.33 5.70
C THR A 24 -21.50 -9.03 5.12
N LYS A 25 -22.66 -8.92 5.80
CA LYS A 25 -23.93 -9.51 5.33
C LYS A 25 -24.20 -9.06 3.88
N GLY A 26 -24.35 -10.04 2.98
CA GLY A 26 -24.66 -9.79 1.56
C GLY A 26 -23.46 -9.76 0.60
N SER A 27 -22.21 -9.90 1.09
CA SER A 27 -21.03 -9.96 0.22
C SER A 27 -20.79 -11.36 -0.35
N VAL A 28 -20.72 -11.47 -1.68
CA VAL A 28 -20.36 -12.70 -2.43
C VAL A 28 -18.83 -12.84 -2.61
N ALA A 29 -18.04 -11.93 -2.04
CA ALA A 29 -16.59 -11.92 -2.23
C ALA A 29 -15.90 -13.15 -1.60
N ARG A 30 -14.83 -13.64 -2.24
CA ARG A 30 -14.02 -14.75 -1.71
C ARG A 30 -13.46 -14.38 -0.33
N LYS A 31 -13.72 -15.25 0.65
CA LYS A 31 -13.29 -15.11 2.05
C LYS A 31 -11.80 -15.37 2.26
N GLU A 32 -11.18 -16.04 1.29
CA GLU A 32 -9.79 -16.45 1.32
C GLU A 32 -9.14 -16.10 -0.01
N ILE A 33 -8.03 -15.37 0.06
CA ILE A 33 -7.26 -14.93 -1.10
C ILE A 33 -5.80 -15.33 -0.86
N LEU A 34 -5.19 -16.00 -1.84
CA LEU A 34 -3.74 -16.19 -1.84
C LEU A 34 -3.09 -14.83 -2.18
N GLN A 35 -2.35 -14.27 -1.23
CA GLN A 35 -1.60 -13.02 -1.41
C GLN A 35 -0.12 -13.34 -1.61
N ILE A 36 0.47 -12.66 -2.58
CA ILE A 36 1.92 -12.59 -2.80
C ILE A 36 2.31 -11.15 -2.48
N GLY A 37 3.34 -10.95 -1.68
CA GLY A 37 3.77 -9.62 -1.25
C GLY A 37 5.28 -9.50 -1.10
N ALA A 38 5.75 -8.27 -1.23
CA ALA A 38 7.12 -7.86 -0.99
C ALA A 38 7.11 -6.56 -0.17
N GLU A 39 7.99 -6.46 0.82
CA GLU A 39 8.11 -5.31 1.72
C GLU A 39 9.58 -4.93 1.87
N SER A 40 9.91 -3.66 1.65
CA SER A 40 11.23 -3.11 1.92
C SER A 40 11.17 -2.23 3.18
N ILE A 41 11.84 -2.68 4.25
CA ILE A 41 11.80 -2.08 5.58
C ILE A 41 13.16 -1.48 5.93
N GLY A 42 13.16 -0.29 6.52
CA GLY A 42 14.38 0.40 6.96
C GLY A 42 15.01 1.31 5.91
N VAL A 43 14.48 1.32 4.68
CA VAL A 43 14.86 2.26 3.60
C VAL A 43 13.73 3.21 3.30
N SER A 44 14.04 4.50 3.24
CA SER A 44 13.12 5.52 2.73
C SER A 44 13.75 6.27 1.55
N GLY A 45 12.93 6.91 0.74
CA GLY A 45 13.38 7.73 -0.38
C GLY A 45 12.80 7.29 -1.73
N LYS A 46 12.99 8.16 -2.73
CA LYS A 46 12.51 7.94 -4.09
C LYS A 46 13.20 6.73 -4.72
N GLU A 47 14.48 6.51 -4.42
CA GLU A 47 15.27 5.41 -4.95
C GLU A 47 14.68 4.05 -4.56
N ASN A 48 14.20 3.92 -3.32
CA ASN A 48 13.55 2.69 -2.87
C ASN A 48 12.17 2.50 -3.51
N THR A 49 11.44 3.61 -3.71
CA THR A 49 10.16 3.59 -4.41
C THR A 49 10.35 3.11 -5.85
N PHE A 50 11.37 3.62 -6.56
CA PHE A 50 11.69 3.18 -7.91
C PHE A 50 12.05 1.69 -7.97
N LYS A 51 12.87 1.19 -7.04
CA LYS A 51 13.18 -0.24 -6.96
C LYS A 51 11.95 -1.11 -6.80
N ILE A 52 11.02 -0.74 -5.92
CA ILE A 52 9.75 -1.46 -5.75
C ILE A 52 8.92 -1.45 -7.04
N LEU A 53 8.93 -0.34 -7.79
CA LEU A 53 8.24 -0.25 -9.08
C LEU A 53 8.90 -1.09 -10.17
N GLU A 54 10.24 -1.16 -10.19
CA GLU A 54 11.00 -2.04 -11.09
C GLU A 54 10.71 -3.52 -10.79
N GLU A 55 10.76 -3.93 -9.52
CA GLU A 55 10.41 -5.30 -9.10
C GLU A 55 8.95 -5.64 -9.46
N LEU A 56 8.02 -4.69 -9.32
CA LEU A 56 6.63 -4.87 -9.74
C LEU A 56 6.51 -5.07 -11.25
N ASP A 57 7.22 -4.27 -12.05
CA ASP A 57 7.21 -4.39 -13.51
C ASP A 57 7.74 -5.76 -13.97
N GLU A 58 8.83 -6.22 -13.35
CA GLU A 58 9.38 -7.56 -13.60
C GLU A 58 8.34 -8.66 -13.34
N ILE A 59 7.67 -8.62 -12.19
CA ILE A 59 6.63 -9.61 -11.83
C ILE A 59 5.48 -9.57 -12.84
N ILE A 60 4.99 -8.37 -13.16
CA ILE A 60 3.85 -8.18 -14.05
C ILE A 60 4.16 -8.59 -15.49
N SER A 61 5.39 -8.34 -15.96
CA SER A 61 5.84 -8.72 -17.31
C SER A 61 5.85 -10.24 -17.54
N LEU A 62 6.00 -11.03 -16.47
CA LEU A 62 5.98 -12.49 -16.52
C LEU A 62 4.57 -13.08 -16.44
N LEU A 63 3.58 -12.29 -16.03
CA LEU A 63 2.19 -12.76 -15.91
C LEU A 63 1.47 -12.65 -17.26
N PRO A 64 0.72 -13.69 -17.68
CA PRO A 64 -0.10 -13.62 -18.89
C PRO A 64 -1.38 -12.81 -18.62
N LEU A 65 -1.22 -11.51 -18.41
CA LEU A 65 -2.36 -10.61 -18.18
C LEU A 65 -3.11 -10.40 -19.49
N GLU A 66 -4.41 -10.72 -19.49
CA GLU A 66 -5.30 -10.45 -20.63
C GLU A 66 -5.51 -8.95 -20.87
N ASN A 67 -5.34 -8.14 -19.82
CA ASN A 67 -5.56 -6.69 -19.84
C ASN A 67 -4.32 -5.94 -19.38
N LYS A 68 -4.17 -4.70 -19.85
CA LYS A 68 -3.10 -3.80 -19.38
C LYS A 68 -3.29 -3.47 -17.90
N LEU A 69 -2.20 -3.53 -17.15
CA LEU A 69 -2.16 -3.02 -15.78
C LEU A 69 -2.08 -1.49 -15.80
N THR A 70 -2.94 -0.83 -15.04
CA THR A 70 -2.85 0.61 -14.77
C THR A 70 -2.44 0.80 -13.31
N LEU A 71 -1.30 1.45 -13.08
CA LEU A 71 -0.84 1.83 -11.76
C LEU A 71 -1.28 3.26 -11.42
N VAL A 72 -1.95 3.43 -10.28
CA VAL A 72 -2.35 4.76 -9.77
C VAL A 72 -1.52 5.09 -8.54
N LEU A 73 -0.71 6.16 -8.63
CA LEU A 73 0.16 6.60 -7.54
C LEU A 73 -0.51 7.74 -6.76
N GLY A 74 -0.79 7.51 -5.48
CA GLY A 74 -1.28 8.52 -4.54
C GLY A 74 -0.17 9.01 -3.62
N ASN A 75 -0.26 10.27 -3.19
CA ASN A 75 0.65 10.84 -2.18
C ASN A 75 -0.16 11.44 -1.02
N VAL A 76 -0.06 10.82 0.15
CA VAL A 76 -0.76 11.27 1.37
C VAL A 76 -0.28 12.65 1.80
N ASN A 77 1.00 12.98 1.57
CA ASN A 77 1.56 14.28 1.96
C ASN A 77 0.93 15.42 1.16
N LEU A 78 0.49 15.19 -0.08
CA LEU A 78 -0.23 16.20 -0.86
C LEU A 78 -1.54 16.59 -0.18
N PHE A 79 -2.32 15.59 0.24
CA PHE A 79 -3.56 15.83 0.97
C PHE A 79 -3.29 16.53 2.30
N GLN A 80 -2.27 16.10 3.04
CA GLN A 80 -1.88 16.73 4.30
C GLN A 80 -1.46 18.19 4.12
N SER A 81 -0.68 18.51 3.07
CA SER A 81 -0.29 19.88 2.78
C SER A 81 -1.50 20.77 2.47
N ILE A 82 -2.49 20.28 1.73
CA ILE A 82 -3.74 21.02 1.48
C ILE A 82 -4.50 21.26 2.79
N VAL A 83 -4.68 20.22 3.60
CA VAL A 83 -5.36 20.33 4.90
C VAL A 83 -4.69 21.38 5.80
N GLN A 84 -3.36 21.42 5.81
CA GLN A 84 -2.58 22.38 6.59
C GLN A 84 -2.68 23.79 6.04
N GLU A 85 -2.56 23.97 4.72
CA GLU A 85 -2.64 25.28 4.05
C GLU A 85 -3.99 25.97 4.30
N PHE A 86 -5.08 25.20 4.34
CA PHE A 86 -6.42 25.71 4.56
C PHE A 86 -6.88 25.67 6.03
N GLU A 87 -5.98 25.32 6.95
CA GLU A 87 -6.25 25.22 8.40
C GLU A 87 -7.53 24.45 8.75
N LEU A 88 -7.80 23.35 8.02
CA LEU A 88 -9.05 22.62 8.14
C LEU A 88 -9.20 22.01 9.54
N LYS A 89 -10.41 22.06 10.07
CA LYS A 89 -10.75 21.44 11.36
C LYS A 89 -10.86 19.94 11.21
N GLN A 90 -10.66 19.23 12.32
CA GLN A 90 -10.69 17.76 12.37
C GLN A 90 -11.94 17.15 11.72
N ASN A 91 -13.11 17.74 11.97
CA ASN A 91 -14.38 17.29 11.36
C ASN A 91 -14.41 17.48 9.83
N GLU A 92 -13.81 18.56 9.31
CA GLU A 92 -13.72 18.83 7.87
C GLU A 92 -12.76 17.85 7.19
N ILE A 93 -11.62 17.56 7.85
CA ILE A 93 -10.65 16.56 7.39
C ILE A 93 -11.30 15.17 7.29
N GLU A 94 -12.08 14.78 8.30
CA GLU A 94 -12.81 13.51 8.32
C GLU A 94 -13.83 13.40 7.18
N ILE A 95 -14.59 14.47 6.94
CA ILE A 95 -15.56 14.53 5.83
C ILE A 95 -14.83 14.37 4.49
N LEU A 96 -13.79 15.17 4.23
CA LEU A 96 -13.04 15.12 2.98
C LEU A 96 -12.34 13.76 2.78
N SER A 97 -11.74 13.21 3.83
CA SER A 97 -11.11 11.88 3.77
C SER A 97 -12.13 10.80 3.41
N LYS A 98 -13.34 10.88 3.97
CA LYS A 98 -14.43 9.95 3.66
C LYS A 98 -14.91 10.08 2.21
N LEU A 99 -15.08 11.31 1.72
CA LEU A 99 -15.47 11.56 0.33
C LEU A 99 -14.40 11.02 -0.65
N LEU A 100 -13.12 11.29 -0.39
CA LEU A 100 -12.01 10.78 -1.21
C LEU A 100 -11.92 9.25 -1.18
N TYR A 101 -12.17 8.63 -0.03
CA TYR A 101 -12.16 7.17 0.11
C TYR A 101 -13.32 6.50 -0.63
N GLN A 102 -14.53 7.09 -0.55
CA GLN A 102 -15.73 6.51 -1.15
C GLN A 102 -15.77 6.65 -2.68
N LYS A 103 -15.05 7.62 -3.25
CA LYS A 103 -14.99 7.88 -4.71
C LYS A 103 -16.39 7.89 -5.36
N THR A 104 -17.36 8.52 -4.69
CA THR A 104 -18.73 8.73 -5.20
C THR A 104 -18.75 9.48 -6.51
#